data_AF-A0AAC9JGH6-F1
#
_entry.id   AF-A0AAC9JGH6-F1
#
_cell.length_a   1.000
_cell.length_b   1.000
_cell.length_c   1.000
_cell.angle_alpha   90.00
_cell.angle_beta   90.00
_cell.angle_gamma   90.00
#
_symmetry.space_group_name_H-M   'P 1'
#
loop_
_entity.id
_entity.type
_entity.pdbx_description
1 polymer ?
#
loop_
_entity_poly.entity_id
_entity_poly.type
_entity_poly.pdbx_seq_one_letter_code
_entity_poly.pdbx_strand_id
1 'polypeptide(L)'
;MFKNVPSMVETYPRMGKDSVAAMLERAHKFHPNLGAEGVERYICDLFFLKKVDDLTTTNVRFENIHPSLSSNELHALAERVIPYHDNDIHHAIFAVRHIVDTVPKSVDDLIDYTTQENLNEFYLDAQLLTFKEEGFCSLEDARKAFLSTEKEAVYVFGNYRMDASKKNYKYSSPAPTVQQDMLFTAADYYLNHRVGFRTNTIWLACFLSSGAFGCPSGWLHRNGDWCGNRHYGFKDDEGALALVLQAEEYLITHLSRSPRNEDELSLFHRYVDTILDSQEYVIKQMLSDLENDKGKYRHSLQRLRGILSCSETPTTEEQDLRSCFLTRVASLKGGMDDRLIALMSGVVEKERGESPPPKPVLKFFDAWNFLAFEQRLGEEKHLGELPWLFLQTGFVPGCIEKISAFFITVLSARAVDDPWKDIFMGFFSNYMYALVNENSSSFLMYDEIFKVSLNAACVVDTSHVIALMAALGYPKAIEYEKSKGVQL
;
A
#
# COMPACT_ATOMS: atom_id res chain seq x y z
N MET A 1 -7.49 -4.47 9.80
CA MET A 1 -6.34 -4.84 10.65
C MET A 1 -6.02 -6.32 10.42
N PHE A 2 -4.80 -6.62 9.99
CA PHE A 2 -4.24 -7.92 9.59
C PHE A 2 -4.25 -9.03 10.68
N LYS A 3 -5.41 -9.37 11.25
CA LYS A 3 -5.50 -10.37 12.33
C LYS A 3 -5.14 -11.81 11.91
N ASN A 4 -4.92 -12.06 10.62
CA ASN A 4 -4.72 -13.41 10.10
C ASN A 4 -3.33 -13.69 9.52
N VAL A 5 -2.40 -12.72 9.55
CA VAL A 5 -0.99 -12.99 9.21
C VAL A 5 -0.31 -13.52 10.46
N PRO A 6 0.14 -14.79 10.49
CA PRO A 6 0.82 -15.35 11.65
C PRO A 6 2.05 -14.51 11.98
N SER A 7 2.27 -14.23 13.26
CA SER A 7 3.45 -13.52 13.68
C SER A 7 4.70 -14.32 13.32
N MET A 8 5.71 -13.67 12.73
CA MET A 8 7.00 -14.32 12.43
C MET A 8 7.77 -14.74 13.69
N VAL A 9 7.40 -14.17 14.84
CA VAL A 9 7.90 -14.59 16.14
C VAL A 9 7.36 -15.98 16.47
N GLU A 10 6.09 -16.25 16.18
CA GLU A 10 5.41 -17.50 16.51
C GLU A 10 5.60 -18.58 15.44
N THR A 11 5.56 -18.18 14.17
CA THR A 11 5.68 -19.07 13.01
C THR A 11 6.70 -18.49 12.04
N TYR A 12 7.84 -19.17 11.88
CA TYR A 12 8.86 -18.74 10.95
C TYR A 12 8.35 -18.72 9.49
N PRO A 13 8.86 -17.80 8.66
CA PRO A 13 8.45 -17.69 7.27
C PRO A 13 8.96 -18.89 6.46
N ARG A 14 8.20 -19.28 5.45
CA ARG A 14 8.59 -20.27 4.44
C ARG A 14 8.92 -19.54 3.14
N MET A 15 10.19 -19.44 2.80
CA MET A 15 10.72 -18.61 1.72
C MET A 15 11.21 -19.43 0.53
N GLY A 16 11.26 -18.81 -0.65
CA GLY A 16 11.92 -19.40 -1.81
C GLY A 16 13.45 -19.50 -1.60
N LYS A 17 14.09 -20.42 -2.32
CA LYS A 17 15.55 -20.65 -2.22
C LYS A 17 16.37 -19.38 -2.41
N ASP A 18 15.99 -18.54 -3.38
CA ASP A 18 16.71 -17.30 -3.68
C ASP A 18 16.60 -16.29 -2.54
N SER A 19 15.44 -16.20 -1.89
CA SER A 19 15.25 -15.36 -0.70
C SER A 19 16.07 -15.85 0.49
N VAL A 20 16.13 -17.16 0.72
CA VAL A 20 16.98 -17.75 1.78
C VAL A 20 18.46 -17.50 1.48
N ALA A 21 18.90 -17.68 0.23
CA ALA A 21 20.27 -17.41 -0.18
C ALA A 21 20.65 -15.94 0.00
N ALA A 22 19.78 -15.00 -0.40
CA ALA A 22 19.98 -13.58 -0.22
C ALA A 22 20.07 -13.21 1.27
N MET A 23 19.23 -13.80 2.12
CA MET A 23 19.27 -13.60 3.57
C MET A 23 20.58 -14.12 4.19
N LEU A 24 21.06 -15.30 3.79
CA LEU A 24 22.35 -15.83 4.22
C LEU A 24 23.52 -14.93 3.78
N GLU A 25 23.49 -14.43 2.53
CA GLU A 25 24.49 -13.50 2.03
C GLU A 25 24.53 -12.21 2.85
N ARG A 26 23.36 -11.63 3.16
CA ARG A 26 23.26 -10.44 4.02
C ARG A 26 23.76 -10.73 5.43
N ALA A 27 23.39 -11.86 6.03
CA ALA A 27 23.88 -12.26 7.35
C ALA A 27 25.41 -12.40 7.38
N HIS A 28 26.01 -12.94 6.33
CA HIS A 28 27.47 -13.01 6.20
C HIS A 28 28.12 -11.61 6.11
N LYS A 29 27.51 -10.66 5.39
CA LYS A 29 28.01 -9.27 5.32
C LYS A 29 27.95 -8.55 6.67
N PHE A 30 26.92 -8.81 7.47
CA PHE A 30 26.80 -8.28 8.84
C PHE A 30 27.76 -8.94 9.82
N HIS A 31 28.04 -10.23 9.60
CA HIS A 31 28.88 -11.03 10.48
C HIS A 31 30.03 -11.69 9.70
N PRO A 32 30.99 -10.91 9.16
CA PRO A 32 32.06 -11.44 8.31
C PRO A 32 32.99 -12.40 9.05
N ASN A 33 33.02 -12.33 10.38
CA ASN A 33 33.81 -13.22 11.23
C ASN A 33 33.12 -14.56 11.49
N LEU A 34 31.81 -14.68 11.22
CA LEU A 34 31.12 -15.95 11.27
C LEU A 34 31.42 -16.71 9.96
N GLY A 35 31.98 -17.91 10.08
CA GLY A 35 32.02 -18.86 8.97
C GLY A 35 30.61 -19.27 8.55
N ALA A 36 30.49 -20.01 7.43
CA ALA A 36 29.20 -20.42 6.87
C ALA A 36 28.27 -21.11 7.90
N GLU A 37 28.80 -22.04 8.70
CA GLU A 37 28.04 -22.71 9.76
C GLU A 37 27.56 -21.75 10.86
N GLY A 38 28.35 -20.71 11.17
CA GLY A 38 27.97 -19.67 12.13
C GLY A 38 26.85 -18.77 11.61
N VAL A 39 26.88 -18.45 10.31
CA VAL A 39 25.80 -17.70 9.65
C VAL A 39 24.52 -18.52 9.60
N GLU A 40 24.60 -19.81 9.28
CA GLU A 40 23.43 -20.70 9.35
C GLU A 40 22.87 -20.80 10.77
N ARG A 41 23.76 -20.87 11.78
CA ARG A 41 23.34 -20.89 13.18
C ARG A 41 22.65 -19.59 13.59
N TYR A 42 23.15 -18.43 13.17
CA TYR A 42 22.50 -17.14 13.39
C TYR A 42 21.06 -17.14 12.85
N ILE A 43 20.86 -17.59 11.61
CA ILE A 43 19.53 -17.68 10.99
C ILE A 43 18.64 -18.69 11.72
N CYS A 44 19.20 -19.81 12.17
CA CYS A 44 18.46 -20.78 12.97
C CYS A 44 18.01 -20.20 14.31
N ASP A 45 18.88 -19.46 15.01
CA ASP A 45 18.55 -18.84 16.29
C ASP A 45 17.49 -17.73 16.12
N LEU A 46 17.60 -16.93 15.06
CA LEU A 46 16.62 -15.88 14.70
C LEU A 46 15.19 -16.43 14.59
N PHE A 47 15.03 -17.57 13.92
CA PHE A 47 13.72 -18.18 13.64
C PHE A 47 13.36 -19.38 14.54
N PHE A 48 14.18 -19.70 15.55
CA PHE A 48 14.08 -20.92 16.36
C PHE A 48 13.98 -22.21 15.54
N LEU A 49 14.89 -22.36 14.59
CA LEU A 49 14.97 -23.53 13.71
C LEU A 49 16.08 -24.47 14.11
N LYS A 50 15.94 -25.72 13.66
CA LYS A 50 17.02 -26.70 13.75
C LYS A 50 17.97 -26.59 12.57
N LYS A 51 17.45 -26.26 11.39
CA LYS A 51 18.22 -26.12 10.14
C LYS A 51 17.66 -24.99 9.29
N VAL A 52 18.52 -24.31 8.55
CA VAL A 52 18.11 -23.26 7.60
C VAL A 52 17.23 -23.81 6.48
N ASP A 53 17.45 -25.07 6.07
CA ASP A 53 16.59 -25.76 5.09
C ASP A 53 15.11 -25.78 5.50
N ASP A 54 14.79 -25.68 6.80
CA ASP A 54 13.42 -25.58 7.29
C ASP A 54 12.73 -24.28 6.85
N LEU A 55 13.46 -23.25 6.42
CA LEU A 55 12.88 -22.04 5.82
C LEU A 55 12.47 -22.25 4.36
N THR A 56 13.09 -23.21 3.66
CA THR A 56 12.93 -23.34 2.21
C THR A 56 11.58 -23.97 1.89
N THR A 57 10.87 -23.38 0.93
CA THR A 57 9.67 -23.95 0.32
C THR A 57 9.66 -23.72 -1.19
N THR A 58 8.98 -24.59 -1.92
CA THR A 58 8.63 -24.36 -3.33
C THR A 58 7.43 -23.42 -3.46
N ASN A 59 6.62 -23.27 -2.40
CA ASN A 59 5.42 -22.44 -2.41
C ASN A 59 5.69 -21.13 -1.70
N VAL A 60 6.16 -20.17 -2.48
CA VAL A 60 6.52 -18.86 -1.97
C VAL A 60 5.25 -18.10 -1.61
N ARG A 61 5.10 -17.71 -0.34
CA ARG A 61 4.09 -16.73 0.07
C ARG A 61 4.68 -15.33 0.00
N PHE A 62 3.88 -14.38 -0.44
CA PHE A 62 4.28 -12.97 -0.56
C PHE A 62 4.81 -12.41 0.76
N GLU A 63 4.08 -12.67 1.84
CA GLU A 63 4.40 -12.21 3.20
C GLU A 63 5.74 -12.75 3.72
N ASN A 64 6.28 -13.79 3.07
CA ASN A 64 7.57 -14.38 3.43
C ASN A 64 8.75 -13.78 2.65
N ILE A 65 8.52 -13.06 1.54
CA ILE A 65 9.60 -12.46 0.73
C ILE A 65 9.99 -11.08 1.28
N HIS A 66 9.00 -10.23 1.55
CA HIS A 66 9.19 -8.94 2.21
C HIS A 66 8.36 -8.91 3.48
N PRO A 67 8.88 -9.53 4.55
CA PRO A 67 8.11 -9.71 5.76
C PRO A 67 7.79 -8.37 6.41
N SER A 68 6.49 -8.14 6.61
CA SER A 68 6.01 -6.99 7.34
C SER A 68 6.02 -7.32 8.83
N LEU A 69 6.70 -6.52 9.64
CA LEU A 69 6.81 -6.69 11.09
C LEU A 69 6.33 -5.44 11.82
N SER A 70 5.62 -5.66 12.92
CA SER A 70 5.44 -4.62 13.94
C SER A 70 6.72 -4.47 14.75
N SER A 71 6.84 -3.33 15.43
CA SER A 71 7.97 -3.02 16.31
C SER A 71 8.23 -4.14 17.32
N ASN A 72 7.17 -4.60 17.99
CA ASN A 72 7.25 -5.71 18.96
C ASN A 72 7.79 -7.00 18.35
N GLU A 73 7.42 -7.32 17.10
CA GLU A 73 7.89 -8.53 16.43
C GLU A 73 9.36 -8.41 16.03
N LEU A 74 9.77 -7.25 15.52
CA LEU A 74 11.15 -6.99 15.16
C LEU A 74 12.06 -7.04 16.39
N HIS A 75 11.64 -6.43 17.51
CA HIS A 75 12.37 -6.48 18.78
C HIS A 75 12.47 -7.92 19.31
N ALA A 76 11.37 -8.68 19.30
CA ALA A 76 11.38 -10.07 19.73
C ALA A 76 12.29 -10.97 18.87
N LEU A 77 12.42 -10.69 17.57
CA LEU A 77 13.38 -11.37 16.71
C LEU A 77 14.82 -10.93 17.03
N ALA A 78 15.05 -9.63 17.22
CA ALA A 78 16.36 -9.08 17.58
C ALA A 78 16.88 -9.62 18.92
N GLU A 79 16.03 -9.77 19.93
CA GLU A 79 16.37 -10.36 21.23
C GLU A 79 16.94 -11.77 21.12
N ARG A 80 16.49 -12.57 20.14
CA ARG A 80 16.99 -13.95 19.93
C ARG A 80 18.43 -14.00 19.47
N VAL A 81 18.86 -12.96 18.76
CA VAL A 81 20.18 -12.87 18.15
C VAL A 81 21.06 -11.78 18.78
N ILE A 82 20.60 -11.15 19.86
CA ILE A 82 21.37 -10.14 20.61
C ILE A 82 22.80 -10.59 20.99
N PRO A 83 23.08 -11.89 21.29
CA PRO A 83 24.44 -12.31 21.62
C PRO A 83 25.43 -12.20 20.46
N TYR A 84 24.94 -12.13 19.21
CA TYR A 84 25.76 -11.94 18.01
C TYR A 84 26.12 -10.47 17.74
N HIS A 85 25.56 -9.54 18.53
CA HIS A 85 25.67 -8.09 18.35
C HIS A 85 26.20 -7.39 19.62
N ASP A 86 27.18 -8.00 20.29
CA ASP A 86 27.78 -7.48 21.52
C ASP A 86 26.78 -7.22 22.67
N ASN A 87 25.63 -7.90 22.63
CA ASN A 87 24.47 -7.67 23.50
C ASN A 87 23.85 -6.27 23.36
N ASP A 88 24.02 -5.61 22.21
CA ASP A 88 23.37 -4.35 21.85
C ASP A 88 22.08 -4.61 21.03
N ILE A 89 20.95 -4.23 21.60
CA ILE A 89 19.64 -4.41 20.96
C ILE A 89 19.46 -3.53 19.72
N HIS A 90 20.04 -2.33 19.68
CA HIS A 90 19.92 -1.43 18.54
C HIS A 90 20.71 -1.96 17.33
N HIS A 91 21.89 -2.52 17.57
CA HIS A 91 22.64 -3.24 16.53
C HIS A 91 21.92 -4.49 16.06
N ALA A 92 21.32 -5.26 16.98
CA ALA A 92 20.55 -6.44 16.63
C ALA A 92 19.31 -6.09 15.78
N ILE A 93 18.54 -5.06 16.15
CA ILE A 93 17.39 -4.56 15.37
C ILE A 93 17.84 -4.13 13.97
N PHE A 94 18.92 -3.33 13.90
CA PHE A 94 19.50 -2.88 12.65
C PHE A 94 19.91 -4.06 11.76
N ALA A 95 20.60 -5.06 12.31
CA ALA A 95 20.98 -6.23 11.54
C ALA A 95 19.78 -7.06 11.10
N VAL A 96 18.82 -7.35 11.99
CA VAL A 96 17.65 -8.19 11.66
C VAL A 96 16.82 -7.58 10.54
N ARG A 97 16.48 -6.28 10.61
CA ARG A 97 15.66 -5.64 9.55
C ARG A 97 16.34 -5.69 8.18
N HIS A 98 17.67 -5.60 8.15
CA HIS A 98 18.45 -5.69 6.91
C HIS A 98 18.64 -7.12 6.41
N ILE A 99 18.98 -8.05 7.30
CA ILE A 99 19.23 -9.45 6.95
C ILE A 99 17.95 -10.08 6.43
N VAL A 100 16.82 -9.81 7.09
CA VAL A 100 15.51 -10.34 6.71
C VAL A 100 14.83 -9.47 5.64
N ASP A 101 15.29 -8.23 5.44
CA ASP A 101 14.74 -7.23 4.50
C ASP A 101 13.26 -6.92 4.78
N THR A 102 12.98 -6.57 6.04
CA THR A 102 11.62 -6.39 6.57
C THR A 102 11.04 -5.03 6.22
N VAL A 103 9.72 -4.92 6.25
CA VAL A 103 8.99 -3.65 6.15
C VAL A 103 8.12 -3.40 7.40
N PRO A 104 7.78 -2.14 7.72
CA PRO A 104 6.84 -1.82 8.80
C PRO A 104 5.43 -2.41 8.57
N LYS A 105 4.69 -2.73 9.64
CA LYS A 105 3.24 -3.04 9.58
C LYS A 105 2.36 -1.80 9.63
N SER A 106 2.84 -0.74 10.30
CA SER A 106 2.13 0.52 10.50
C SER A 106 3.09 1.70 10.51
N VAL A 107 2.56 2.92 10.35
CA VAL A 107 3.34 4.16 10.39
C VAL A 107 4.24 4.29 11.63
N ASP A 108 3.78 3.84 12.79
CA ASP A 108 4.54 3.98 14.03
C ASP A 108 5.71 2.99 14.13
N ASP A 109 5.66 1.87 13.38
CA ASP A 109 6.77 0.91 13.31
C ASP A 109 7.98 1.47 12.54
N LEU A 110 7.85 2.60 11.83
CA LEU A 110 8.97 3.30 11.18
C LEU A 110 10.04 3.78 12.18
N ILE A 111 9.71 3.88 13.47
CA ILE A 111 10.70 4.23 14.49
C ILE A 111 11.88 3.25 14.49
N ASP A 112 11.64 1.96 14.24
CA ASP A 112 12.70 0.96 14.21
C ASP A 112 13.50 0.96 12.91
N TYR A 113 13.20 1.88 11.99
CA TYR A 113 13.93 2.09 10.73
C TYR A 113 14.86 3.31 10.80
N THR A 114 14.90 4.04 11.92
CA THR A 114 15.98 4.98 12.24
C THR A 114 17.17 4.27 12.89
N THR A 115 18.35 4.88 12.92
CA THR A 115 19.47 4.39 13.76
C THR A 115 19.48 5.11 15.10
N GLN A 116 20.13 4.51 16.11
CA GLN A 116 20.25 5.14 17.43
C GLN A 116 21.01 6.47 17.34
N GLU A 117 22.03 6.56 16.49
CA GLU A 117 22.79 7.79 16.25
C GLU A 117 21.90 8.88 15.66
N ASN A 118 21.10 8.55 14.64
CA ASN A 118 20.20 9.51 14.02
C ASN A 118 19.10 9.98 14.98
N LEU A 119 18.59 9.07 15.81
CA LEU A 119 17.61 9.42 16.84
C LEU A 119 18.22 10.34 17.92
N ASN A 120 19.45 10.05 18.36
CA ASN A 120 20.19 10.88 19.31
C ASN A 120 20.49 12.28 18.73
N GLU A 121 20.91 12.35 17.46
CA GLU A 121 21.11 13.62 16.75
C GLU A 121 19.80 14.41 16.63
N PHE A 122 18.70 13.73 16.29
CA PHE A 122 17.39 14.35 16.27
C PHE A 122 17.00 14.93 17.64
N TYR A 123 17.23 14.20 18.74
CA TYR A 123 16.96 14.70 20.07
C TYR A 123 17.85 15.88 20.47
N LEU A 124 19.13 15.86 20.09
CA LEU A 124 20.03 16.99 20.33
C LEU A 124 19.58 18.24 19.58
N ASP A 125 19.28 18.10 18.29
CA ASP A 125 18.77 19.20 17.46
C ASP A 125 17.45 19.75 18.03
N ALA A 126 16.55 18.85 18.44
CA ALA A 126 15.27 19.20 19.05
C ALA A 126 15.46 19.95 20.38
N GLN A 127 16.43 19.53 21.20
CA GLN A 127 16.76 20.15 22.48
C GLN A 127 17.24 21.58 22.28
N LEU A 128 18.14 21.79 21.32
CA LEU A 128 18.67 23.10 20.97
C LEU A 128 17.57 24.07 20.52
N LEU A 129 16.62 23.61 19.71
CA LEU A 129 15.51 24.45 19.24
C LEU A 129 14.52 24.78 20.36
N THR A 130 14.19 23.81 21.21
CA THR A 130 13.17 23.95 22.26
C THR A 130 13.71 24.58 23.54
N PHE A 131 15.01 24.90 23.59
CA PHE A 131 15.71 25.43 24.76
C PHE A 131 15.51 24.58 26.02
N LYS A 132 15.34 23.26 25.86
CA LYS A 132 15.15 22.35 26.98
C LYS A 132 16.48 22.06 27.66
N GLU A 133 16.58 22.28 28.97
CA GLU A 133 17.81 22.05 29.72
C GLU A 133 18.19 20.56 29.78
N GLU A 134 17.21 19.69 29.95
CA GLU A 134 17.40 18.24 29.96
C GLU A 134 17.18 17.62 28.58
N GLY A 135 17.97 16.59 28.25
CA GLY A 135 17.80 15.82 27.02
C GLY A 135 16.40 15.21 26.88
N PHE A 136 16.05 14.80 25.67
CA PHE A 136 14.83 14.03 25.44
C PHE A 136 15.11 12.54 25.65
N CYS A 137 14.25 11.89 26.45
CA CYS A 137 14.32 10.44 26.69
C CYS A 137 13.38 9.66 25.76
N SER A 138 12.46 10.35 25.08
CA SER A 138 11.50 9.74 24.16
C SER A 138 11.00 10.72 23.10
N LEU A 139 10.44 10.19 22.01
CA LEU A 139 9.76 11.01 20.99
C LEU A 139 8.53 11.73 21.53
N GLU A 140 7.85 11.15 22.53
CA GLU A 140 6.69 11.79 23.13
C GLU A 140 7.10 13.01 23.98
N ASP A 141 8.26 12.96 24.63
CA ASP A 141 8.80 14.12 25.34
C ASP A 141 9.20 15.24 24.37
N ALA A 142 9.84 14.89 23.25
CA ALA A 142 10.17 15.83 22.18
C ALA A 142 8.88 16.46 21.62
N ARG A 143 7.89 15.65 21.27
CA ARG A 143 6.58 16.11 20.80
C ARG A 143 5.95 17.10 21.77
N LYS A 144 5.91 16.80 23.07
CA LYS A 144 5.32 17.68 24.09
C LYS A 144 6.02 19.04 24.15
N ALA A 145 7.34 19.08 24.04
CA ALA A 145 8.07 20.35 24.01
C ALA A 145 7.70 21.19 22.78
N PHE A 146 7.57 20.54 21.61
CA PHE A 146 7.18 21.21 20.37
C PHE A 146 5.72 21.70 20.36
N LEU A 147 4.83 21.18 21.21
CA LEU A 147 3.46 21.71 21.34
C LEU A 147 3.44 23.16 21.84
N SER A 148 4.44 23.58 22.61
CA SER A 148 4.60 24.95 23.09
C SER A 148 5.49 25.83 22.18
N THR A 149 6.02 25.27 21.10
CA THR A 149 6.92 25.97 20.18
C THR A 149 6.12 26.66 19.06
N GLU A 150 6.58 27.83 18.62
CA GLU A 150 5.97 28.55 17.50
C GLU A 150 6.01 27.73 16.21
N LYS A 151 4.96 27.83 15.39
CA LYS A 151 4.80 27.04 14.15
C LYS A 151 5.97 27.28 13.18
N GLU A 152 6.47 28.50 13.11
CA GLU A 152 7.59 28.92 12.29
C GLU A 152 8.89 28.23 12.72
N ALA A 153 9.14 28.10 14.03
CA ALA A 153 10.30 27.41 14.55
C ALA A 153 10.23 25.90 14.25
N VAL A 154 9.05 25.27 14.37
CA VAL A 154 8.81 23.88 13.93
C VAL A 154 9.12 23.72 12.44
N TYR A 155 8.72 24.71 11.62
CA TYR A 155 8.97 24.69 10.18
C TYR A 155 10.47 24.82 9.84
N VAL A 156 11.20 25.72 10.51
CA VAL A 156 12.64 25.88 10.34
C VAL A 156 13.37 24.60 10.76
N PHE A 157 13.01 24.02 11.90
CA PHE A 157 13.57 22.75 12.38
C PHE A 157 13.35 21.60 11.38
N GLY A 158 12.12 21.44 10.91
CA GLY A 158 11.78 20.41 9.92
C GLY A 158 12.61 20.53 8.65
N ASN A 159 12.74 21.74 8.09
CA ASN A 159 13.57 21.95 6.89
C ASN A 159 15.05 21.71 7.15
N TYR A 160 15.57 22.18 8.29
CA TYR A 160 16.96 21.92 8.70
C TYR A 160 17.24 20.42 8.79
N ARG A 161 16.37 19.65 9.45
CA ARG A 161 16.50 18.19 9.57
C ARG A 161 16.43 17.50 8.21
N MET A 162 15.57 17.99 7.31
CA MET A 162 15.47 17.48 5.94
C MET A 162 16.73 17.72 5.12
N ASP A 163 17.32 18.92 5.22
CA ASP A 163 18.58 19.24 4.56
C ASP A 163 19.75 18.46 5.15
N ALA A 164 19.75 18.25 6.46
CA ALA A 164 20.74 17.45 7.17
C ALA A 164 20.67 15.98 6.73
N SER A 165 19.47 15.39 6.66
CA SER A 165 19.24 14.02 6.17
C SER A 165 19.77 13.81 4.75
N LYS A 166 19.51 14.77 3.83
CA LYS A 166 20.03 14.70 2.45
C LYS A 166 21.56 14.80 2.35
N LYS A 167 22.21 15.52 3.27
CA LYS A 167 23.67 15.76 3.27
C LYS A 167 24.43 14.66 4.01
N ASN A 168 23.86 14.14 5.08
CA ASN A 168 24.40 13.07 5.89
C ASN A 168 23.88 11.74 5.36
N TYR A 169 24.50 11.19 4.33
CA TYR A 169 24.42 9.76 4.03
C TYR A 169 25.18 8.97 5.14
N LYS A 170 24.74 9.10 6.40
CA LYS A 170 25.24 8.33 7.55
C LYS A 170 24.70 6.90 7.56
N TYR A 171 23.77 6.60 6.67
CA TYR A 171 23.31 5.24 6.45
C TYR A 171 24.40 4.43 5.73
N SER A 172 25.15 3.65 6.51
CA SER A 172 26.13 2.70 5.99
C SER A 172 25.79 1.30 6.48
N SER A 173 24.80 0.68 5.83
CA SER A 173 24.55 -0.73 6.05
C SER A 173 25.65 -1.56 5.39
N PRO A 174 26.18 -2.63 6.04
CA PRO A 174 27.04 -3.61 5.38
C PRO A 174 26.35 -4.33 4.21
N ALA A 175 25.02 -4.35 4.18
CA ALA A 175 24.22 -4.95 3.11
C ALA A 175 22.99 -4.07 2.81
N PRO A 176 23.17 -2.93 2.12
CA PRO A 176 22.07 -2.03 1.81
C PRO A 176 21.15 -2.67 0.77
N THR A 177 19.85 -2.49 0.95
CA THR A 177 18.84 -2.78 -0.07
C THR A 177 18.13 -1.47 -0.41
N VAL A 178 17.69 -1.32 -1.66
CA VAL A 178 16.97 -0.12 -2.09
C VAL A 178 15.75 0.13 -1.21
N GLN A 179 15.10 -0.94 -0.72
CA GLN A 179 13.95 -0.84 0.17
C GLN A 179 14.35 -0.27 1.54
N GLN A 180 15.41 -0.79 2.17
CA GLN A 180 15.85 -0.30 3.48
C GLN A 180 16.35 1.16 3.42
N ASP A 181 17.04 1.57 2.35
CA ASP A 181 17.47 2.96 2.13
C ASP A 181 16.28 3.93 2.12
N MET A 182 15.16 3.49 1.54
CA MET A 182 13.95 4.30 1.45
C MET A 182 13.14 4.32 2.74
N LEU A 183 13.10 3.20 3.46
CA LEU A 183 12.51 3.15 4.79
C LEU A 183 13.28 4.02 5.79
N PHE A 184 14.60 4.13 5.64
CA PHE A 184 15.41 5.07 6.41
C PHE A 184 15.02 6.53 6.13
N THR A 185 14.83 6.89 4.86
CA THR A 185 14.34 8.23 4.49
C THR A 185 12.92 8.49 5.02
N ALA A 186 12.04 7.49 4.95
CA ALA A 186 10.70 7.59 5.52
C ALA A 186 10.72 7.71 7.05
N ALA A 187 11.67 7.06 7.73
CA ALA A 187 11.86 7.21 9.17
C ALA A 187 12.24 8.66 9.54
N ASP A 188 13.08 9.35 8.75
CA ASP A 188 13.33 10.78 8.96
C ASP A 188 12.06 11.63 8.80
N TYR A 189 11.19 11.27 7.84
CA TYR A 189 9.91 11.94 7.71
C TYR A 189 9.05 11.70 8.94
N TYR A 190 9.04 10.46 9.45
CA TYR A 190 8.35 10.06 10.67
C TYR A 190 8.82 10.87 11.89
N LEU A 191 10.13 10.99 12.12
CA LEU A 191 10.67 11.78 13.24
C LEU A 191 10.19 13.23 13.20
N ASN A 192 10.30 13.89 12.05
CA ASN A 192 9.85 15.27 11.87
C ASN A 192 8.32 15.42 12.01
N HIS A 193 7.56 14.44 11.50
CA HIS A 193 6.12 14.37 11.68
C HIS A 193 5.74 14.33 13.17
N ARG A 194 6.44 13.53 13.97
CA ARG A 194 6.15 13.35 15.41
C ARG A 194 6.30 14.64 16.21
N VAL A 195 7.12 15.59 15.76
CA VAL A 195 7.26 16.92 16.38
C VAL A 195 6.43 18.01 15.71
N GLY A 196 5.51 17.64 14.81
CA GLY A 196 4.50 18.54 14.24
C GLY A 196 4.85 19.17 12.89
N PHE A 197 5.91 18.73 12.22
CA PHE A 197 6.24 19.24 10.88
C PHE A 197 5.26 18.71 9.81
N ARG A 198 4.37 19.59 9.35
CA ARG A 198 3.23 19.23 8.49
C ARG A 198 3.62 18.82 7.07
N THR A 199 4.71 19.37 6.51
CA THR A 199 5.22 18.96 5.20
C THR A 199 5.60 17.48 5.18
N ASN A 200 6.34 17.01 6.19
CA ASN A 200 6.69 15.58 6.27
C ASN A 200 5.51 14.70 6.64
N THR A 201 4.51 15.25 7.34
CA THR A 201 3.24 14.55 7.59
C THR A 201 2.56 14.17 6.27
N ILE A 202 2.44 15.09 5.32
CA ILE A 202 1.83 14.79 4.02
C ILE A 202 2.75 13.95 3.13
N TRP A 203 4.07 14.13 3.19
CA TRP A 203 5.00 13.29 2.43
C TRP A 203 4.98 11.83 2.90
N LEU A 204 4.86 11.58 4.20
CA LEU A 204 4.59 10.25 4.72
C LEU A 204 3.27 9.70 4.18
N ALA A 205 2.19 10.49 4.18
CA ALA A 205 0.91 10.02 3.64
C ALA A 205 1.03 9.61 2.16
N CYS A 206 1.77 10.39 1.36
CA CYS A 206 2.08 10.05 -0.02
C CYS A 206 2.89 8.74 -0.11
N PHE A 207 3.83 8.53 0.82
CA PHE A 207 4.67 7.34 0.89
C PHE A 207 3.92 6.09 1.35
N LEU A 208 2.81 6.22 2.09
CA LEU A 208 2.03 5.09 2.62
C LEU A 208 0.77 4.76 1.81
N SER A 209 0.35 5.67 0.92
CA SER A 209 -0.89 5.55 0.14
C SER A 209 -0.79 4.46 -0.94
N SER A 210 -1.64 3.43 -0.87
CA SER A 210 -1.66 2.34 -1.84
C SER A 210 -1.99 2.72 -3.30
N GLY A 211 -2.50 3.93 -3.56
CA GLY A 211 -2.68 4.41 -4.94
C GLY A 211 -1.36 4.79 -5.61
N ALA A 212 -0.37 5.25 -4.83
CA ALA A 212 0.90 5.77 -5.31
C ALA A 212 1.93 4.69 -5.65
N PHE A 213 1.66 3.45 -5.25
CA PHE A 213 2.55 2.36 -5.54
C PHE A 213 2.01 1.50 -6.72
N GLY A 214 2.90 0.71 -7.31
CA GLY A 214 2.62 -0.42 -8.18
C GLY A 214 2.57 -0.02 -9.64
N CYS A 215 2.59 -0.98 -10.55
CA CYS A 215 2.27 -0.72 -11.95
C CYS A 215 0.80 -1.08 -12.22
N PRO A 216 0.30 -0.85 -13.45
CA PRO A 216 -1.01 -1.34 -13.89
C PRO A 216 -1.29 -2.83 -13.62
N SER A 217 -0.25 -3.68 -13.57
CA SER A 217 -0.37 -5.12 -13.27
C SER A 217 -0.34 -5.45 -11.76
N GLY A 218 -0.28 -4.43 -10.90
CA GLY A 218 -0.18 -4.57 -9.44
C GLY A 218 1.26 -4.54 -8.91
N TRP A 219 1.38 -4.89 -7.62
CA TRP A 219 2.61 -5.02 -6.83
C TRP A 219 3.41 -6.26 -7.22
N LEU A 220 2.65 -7.34 -7.36
CA LEU A 220 3.11 -8.67 -7.69
C LEU A 220 2.57 -8.98 -9.07
N HIS A 221 3.46 -9.15 -10.02
CA HIS A 221 3.10 -9.57 -11.36
C HIS A 221 2.69 -11.04 -11.38
N ARG A 222 1.97 -11.43 -12.42
CA ARG A 222 1.45 -12.80 -12.58
C ARG A 222 2.51 -13.88 -12.65
N ASN A 223 3.70 -13.52 -13.12
CA ASN A 223 4.84 -14.42 -13.15
C ASN A 223 5.47 -14.62 -11.76
N GLY A 224 4.93 -13.99 -10.71
CA GLY A 224 5.44 -14.04 -9.35
C GLY A 224 6.54 -13.01 -9.09
N ASP A 225 6.95 -12.24 -10.09
CA ASP A 225 7.96 -11.20 -9.91
C ASP A 225 7.34 -9.95 -9.30
N TRP A 226 8.14 -9.29 -8.48
CA TRP A 226 7.80 -7.98 -7.96
C TRP A 226 7.96 -6.94 -9.05
N CYS A 227 7.09 -5.94 -9.00
CA CYS A 227 7.24 -4.84 -9.92
C CYS A 227 8.51 -4.02 -9.55
N GLY A 228 9.48 -3.95 -10.47
CA GLY A 228 10.80 -3.35 -10.23
C GLY A 228 10.90 -1.82 -10.43
N ASN A 229 9.80 -1.18 -10.83
CA ASN A 229 9.71 0.29 -10.94
C ASN A 229 9.29 0.93 -9.60
N ARG A 230 9.19 2.27 -9.53
CA ARG A 230 9.00 3.07 -8.28
C ARG A 230 7.82 2.59 -7.40
N HIS A 231 8.03 1.63 -6.49
CA HIS A 231 7.03 1.07 -5.55
C HIS A 231 7.60 0.99 -4.12
N TYR A 232 8.12 2.07 -3.62
CA TYR A 232 8.97 1.99 -2.43
C TYR A 232 8.23 2.39 -1.16
N GLY A 233 8.10 1.46 -0.21
CA GLY A 233 7.49 1.65 1.11
C GLY A 233 6.65 0.45 1.56
N PHE A 234 5.74 0.68 2.51
CA PHE A 234 4.80 -0.30 3.05
C PHE A 234 3.39 0.29 3.05
N LYS A 235 2.38 -0.59 2.98
CA LYS A 235 0.99 -0.19 2.82
C LYS A 235 0.33 0.04 4.18
N ASP A 236 -0.08 1.28 4.44
CA ASP A 236 -0.87 1.64 5.61
C ASP A 236 -1.89 2.74 5.25
N ASP A 237 -2.95 2.38 4.52
CA ASP A 237 -3.98 3.33 4.08
C ASP A 237 -4.70 4.00 5.28
N GLU A 238 -4.79 3.31 6.42
CA GLU A 238 -5.34 3.89 7.66
C GLU A 238 -4.39 4.96 8.23
N GLY A 239 -3.10 4.68 8.28
CA GLY A 239 -2.05 5.64 8.63
C GLY A 239 -2.01 6.82 7.66
N ALA A 240 -2.09 6.57 6.35
CA ALA A 240 -2.14 7.61 5.32
C ALA A 240 -3.33 8.56 5.53
N LEU A 241 -4.54 8.01 5.76
CA LEU A 241 -5.72 8.80 6.12
C LEU A 241 -5.49 9.65 7.38
N ALA A 242 -4.94 9.05 8.44
CA ALA A 242 -4.69 9.73 9.69
C ALA A 242 -3.71 10.90 9.50
N LEU A 243 -2.65 10.71 8.73
CA LEU A 243 -1.67 11.73 8.39
C LEU A 243 -2.27 12.88 7.55
N VAL A 244 -3.06 12.57 6.51
CA VAL A 244 -3.77 13.58 5.70
C VAL A 244 -4.66 14.45 6.60
N LEU A 245 -5.46 13.82 7.47
CA LEU A 245 -6.34 14.53 8.39
C LEU A 245 -5.57 15.33 9.46
N GLN A 246 -4.37 14.91 9.84
CA GLN A 246 -3.50 15.69 10.73
C GLN A 246 -2.85 16.89 10.01
N ALA A 247 -2.65 16.79 8.69
CA ALA A 247 -2.10 17.86 7.85
C ALA A 247 -3.16 18.82 7.27
N GLU A 248 -4.43 18.69 7.67
CA GLU A 248 -5.56 19.44 7.08
C GLU A 248 -5.31 20.97 6.97
N GLU A 249 -4.88 21.63 8.05
CA GLU A 249 -4.63 23.09 8.05
C GLU A 249 -3.55 23.47 7.02
N TYR A 250 -2.49 22.67 6.93
CA TYR A 250 -1.41 22.86 5.97
C TYR A 250 -1.90 22.63 4.54
N LEU A 251 -2.66 21.56 4.31
CA LEU A 251 -3.23 21.23 3.01
C LEU A 251 -4.18 22.33 2.51
N ILE A 252 -5.09 22.81 3.36
CA ILE A 252 -5.98 23.93 3.01
C ILE A 252 -5.14 25.14 2.59
N THR A 253 -4.15 25.53 3.40
CA THR A 253 -3.28 26.67 3.10
C THR A 253 -2.51 26.50 1.81
N HIS A 254 -2.04 25.29 1.52
CA HIS A 254 -1.22 25.00 0.34
C HIS A 254 -2.06 24.88 -0.94
N LEU A 255 -3.19 24.19 -0.88
CA LEU A 255 -4.09 24.00 -2.03
C LEU A 255 -4.85 25.27 -2.41
N SER A 256 -5.07 26.20 -1.47
CA SER A 256 -5.63 27.53 -1.74
C SER A 256 -4.62 28.51 -2.34
N ARG A 257 -3.39 28.08 -2.64
CA ARG A 257 -2.39 28.92 -3.32
C ARG A 257 -2.13 28.36 -4.70
N SER A 258 -2.10 29.22 -5.70
CA SER A 258 -1.66 28.84 -7.04
C SER A 258 -0.16 28.44 -7.02
N PRO A 259 0.21 27.28 -7.59
CA PRO A 259 1.60 26.86 -7.74
C PRO A 259 2.41 27.89 -8.51
N ARG A 260 3.66 28.12 -8.08
CA ARG A 260 4.56 29.12 -8.69
C ARG A 260 5.41 28.55 -9.83
N ASN A 261 5.57 27.23 -9.88
CA ASN A 261 6.40 26.52 -10.85
C ASN A 261 5.88 25.08 -11.06
N GLU A 262 6.50 24.37 -12.01
CA GLU A 262 6.12 22.99 -12.35
C GLU A 262 6.33 22.01 -11.19
N ASP A 263 7.36 22.21 -10.36
CA ASP A 263 7.63 21.35 -9.21
C ASP A 263 6.53 21.47 -8.14
N GLU A 264 6.08 22.69 -7.84
CA GLU A 264 4.96 22.95 -6.94
C GLU A 264 3.64 22.43 -7.53
N LEU A 265 3.44 22.51 -8.84
CA LEU A 265 2.26 21.95 -9.50
C LEU A 265 2.25 20.41 -9.44
N SER A 266 3.39 19.78 -9.66
CA SER A 266 3.56 18.33 -9.51
C SER A 266 3.29 17.87 -8.07
N LEU A 267 3.79 18.62 -7.09
CA LEU A 267 3.54 18.37 -5.68
C LEU A 267 2.06 18.55 -5.31
N PHE A 268 1.43 19.61 -5.82
CA PHE A 268 0.00 19.86 -5.68
C PHE A 268 -0.82 18.65 -6.15
N HIS A 269 -0.57 18.17 -7.38
CA HIS A 269 -1.29 17.01 -7.92
C HIS A 269 -1.07 15.76 -7.09
N ARG A 270 0.16 15.52 -6.61
CA ARG A 270 0.45 14.37 -5.72
C ARG A 270 -0.35 14.43 -4.42
N TYR A 271 -0.53 15.61 -3.83
CA TYR A 271 -1.35 15.78 -2.63
C TYR A 271 -2.82 15.52 -2.91
N VAL A 272 -3.34 16.01 -4.04
CA VAL A 272 -4.71 15.72 -4.48
C VAL A 272 -4.91 14.21 -4.65
N ASP A 273 -3.98 13.52 -5.32
CA ASP A 273 -4.06 12.06 -5.50
C ASP A 273 -4.07 11.32 -4.17
N THR A 274 -3.22 11.72 -3.22
CA THR A 274 -3.17 11.13 -1.86
C THR A 274 -4.48 11.35 -1.08
N ILE A 275 -5.10 12.52 -1.25
CA ILE A 275 -6.42 12.81 -0.66
C ILE A 275 -7.50 11.94 -1.31
N LEU A 276 -7.46 11.75 -2.64
CA LEU A 276 -8.40 10.89 -3.36
C LEU A 276 -8.23 9.40 -2.99
N ASP A 277 -7.00 8.93 -2.82
CA ASP A 277 -6.71 7.58 -2.31
C ASP A 277 -7.28 7.40 -0.90
N SER A 278 -7.11 8.39 -0.03
CA SER A 278 -7.70 8.40 1.32
C SER A 278 -9.24 8.40 1.27
N GLN A 279 -9.86 9.11 0.32
CA GLN A 279 -11.31 9.05 0.12
C GLN A 279 -11.76 7.67 -0.35
N GLU A 280 -11.04 7.05 -1.28
CA GLU A 280 -11.30 5.70 -1.76
C GLU A 280 -11.25 4.68 -0.61
N TYR A 281 -10.21 4.73 0.22
CA TYR A 281 -10.11 3.91 1.43
C TYR A 281 -11.31 4.12 2.36
N VAL A 282 -11.64 5.37 2.70
CA VAL A 282 -12.77 5.70 3.59
C VAL A 282 -14.10 5.19 3.04
N ILE A 283 -14.34 5.35 1.73
CA ILE A 283 -15.57 4.88 1.08
C ILE A 283 -15.64 3.34 1.12
N LYS A 284 -14.53 2.65 0.85
CA LYS A 284 -14.46 1.18 0.97
C LYS A 284 -14.83 0.72 2.39
N GLN A 285 -14.25 1.34 3.42
CA GLN A 285 -14.58 1.01 4.82
C GLN A 285 -16.05 1.32 5.16
N MET A 286 -16.58 2.47 4.72
CA MET A 286 -17.98 2.83 4.93
C MET A 286 -18.98 1.84 4.32
N LEU A 287 -18.63 1.26 3.17
CA LEU A 287 -19.50 0.36 2.44
C LEU A 287 -19.29 -1.10 2.83
N SER A 288 -18.14 -1.47 3.38
CA SER A 288 -17.91 -2.80 3.99
C SER A 288 -18.56 -2.93 5.36
N ASP A 289 -18.49 -1.89 6.20
CA ASP A 289 -18.97 -1.90 7.58
C ASP A 289 -20.40 -1.36 7.74
N LEU A 290 -21.30 -1.67 6.80
CA LEU A 290 -22.70 -1.18 6.83
C LEU A 290 -23.47 -1.51 8.13
N GLU A 291 -22.98 -2.49 8.90
CA GLU A 291 -23.51 -2.94 10.20
C GLU A 291 -22.89 -2.24 11.43
N ASN A 292 -21.70 -1.62 11.36
CA ASN A 292 -20.99 -1.04 12.50
C ASN A 292 -20.74 0.48 12.34
N ASP A 293 -21.39 1.25 13.20
CA ASP A 293 -21.24 2.68 13.51
C ASP A 293 -20.86 3.65 12.36
N LYS A 294 -21.91 4.20 11.72
CA LYS A 294 -21.90 5.09 10.54
C LYS A 294 -21.23 6.48 10.76
N GLY A 295 -20.67 6.75 11.93
CA GLY A 295 -20.16 8.08 12.32
C GLY A 295 -18.71 8.38 11.93
N LYS A 296 -17.77 7.49 12.25
CA LYS A 296 -16.31 7.77 12.19
C LYS A 296 -15.85 8.12 10.77
N TYR A 297 -16.13 7.25 9.81
CA TYR A 297 -15.66 7.41 8.43
C TYR A 297 -16.39 8.49 7.65
N ARG A 298 -17.67 8.75 7.96
CA ARG A 298 -18.45 9.82 7.32
C ARG A 298 -17.86 11.20 7.62
N HIS A 299 -17.48 11.43 8.87
CA HIS A 299 -16.81 12.67 9.28
C HIS A 299 -15.45 12.82 8.58
N SER A 300 -14.65 11.75 8.51
CA SER A 300 -13.39 11.75 7.75
C SER A 300 -13.59 12.09 6.28
N LEU A 301 -14.60 11.49 5.62
CA LEU A 301 -14.92 11.79 4.21
C LEU A 301 -15.31 13.26 4.00
N GLN A 302 -16.08 13.84 4.91
CA GLN A 302 -16.46 15.25 4.85
C GLN A 302 -15.23 16.17 4.97
N ARG A 303 -14.31 15.88 5.89
CA ARG A 303 -13.05 16.63 6.04
C ARG A 303 -12.18 16.56 4.78
N LEU A 304 -11.99 15.35 4.21
CA LEU A 304 -11.23 15.18 2.97
C LEU A 304 -11.82 15.98 1.81
N ARG A 305 -13.15 16.01 1.67
CA ARG A 305 -13.83 16.83 0.66
C ARG A 305 -13.70 18.32 0.95
N GLY A 306 -13.74 18.71 2.22
CA GLY A 306 -13.50 20.09 2.66
C GLY A 306 -12.13 20.58 2.20
N ILE A 307 -11.08 19.77 2.39
CA ILE A 307 -9.72 20.08 1.94
C ILE A 307 -9.68 20.37 0.43
N LEU A 308 -10.25 19.48 -0.39
CA LEU A 308 -10.26 19.67 -1.86
C LEU A 308 -11.10 20.88 -2.31
N SER A 309 -12.18 21.20 -1.57
CA SER A 309 -13.04 22.35 -1.91
C SER A 309 -12.36 23.70 -1.76
N CYS A 310 -11.24 23.77 -1.03
CA CYS A 310 -10.44 24.97 -0.86
C CYS A 310 -9.43 25.19 -2.00
N SER A 311 -9.38 24.30 -2.98
CA SER A 311 -8.39 24.39 -4.05
C SER A 311 -8.72 25.50 -5.05
N GLU A 312 -7.74 26.37 -5.32
CA GLU A 312 -7.82 27.37 -6.39
C GLU A 312 -7.21 26.87 -7.71
N THR A 313 -6.48 25.76 -7.67
CA THR A 313 -5.75 25.22 -8.82
C THR A 313 -6.58 24.14 -9.51
N PRO A 314 -6.72 24.18 -10.84
CA PRO A 314 -7.43 23.13 -11.56
C PRO A 314 -6.81 21.75 -11.31
N THR A 315 -7.66 20.78 -11.04
CA THR A 315 -7.29 19.36 -11.02
C THR A 315 -7.07 18.84 -12.44
N THR A 316 -6.36 17.72 -12.56
CA THR A 316 -6.27 17.02 -13.84
C THR A 316 -7.60 16.33 -14.17
N GLU A 317 -7.84 16.03 -15.46
CA GLU A 317 -9.05 15.29 -15.88
C GLU A 317 -9.18 13.93 -15.18
N GLU A 318 -8.04 13.27 -14.90
CA GLU A 318 -7.97 12.00 -14.17
C GLU A 318 -8.43 12.17 -12.72
N GLN A 319 -7.97 13.24 -12.06
CA GLN A 319 -8.39 13.57 -10.69
C GLN A 319 -9.87 13.96 -10.63
N ASP A 320 -10.36 14.70 -11.61
CA ASP A 320 -11.78 15.05 -11.73
C ASP A 320 -12.66 13.81 -11.95
N LEU A 321 -12.23 12.89 -12.83
CA LEU A 321 -12.90 11.62 -13.06
C LEU A 321 -12.99 10.80 -11.78
N ARG A 322 -11.86 10.64 -11.07
CA ARG A 322 -11.81 9.93 -9.78
C ARG A 322 -12.70 10.59 -8.73
N SER A 323 -12.63 11.90 -8.58
CA SER A 323 -13.43 12.68 -7.62
C SER A 323 -14.94 12.55 -7.90
N CYS A 324 -15.34 12.65 -9.18
CA CYS A 324 -16.71 12.47 -9.62
C CYS A 324 -17.22 11.07 -9.30
N PHE A 325 -16.44 10.05 -9.67
CA PHE A 325 -16.74 8.65 -9.39
C PHE A 325 -16.91 8.38 -7.89
N LEU A 326 -15.93 8.74 -7.06
CA LEU A 326 -15.96 8.53 -5.61
C LEU A 326 -17.15 9.25 -4.96
N THR A 327 -17.51 10.43 -5.44
CA THR A 327 -18.71 11.16 -4.97
C THR A 327 -20.00 10.40 -5.25
N ARG A 328 -20.13 9.81 -6.44
CA ARG A 328 -21.31 9.02 -6.82
C ARG A 328 -21.38 7.71 -6.04
N VAL A 329 -20.28 6.97 -5.91
CA VAL A 329 -20.23 5.71 -5.14
C VAL A 329 -20.59 5.95 -3.68
N ALA A 330 -20.00 6.97 -3.04
CA ALA A 330 -20.29 7.30 -1.64
C ALA A 330 -21.76 7.70 -1.39
N SER A 331 -22.45 8.20 -2.42
CA SER A 331 -23.88 8.57 -2.34
C SER A 331 -24.82 7.44 -2.78
N LEU A 332 -24.28 6.27 -3.16
CA LEU A 332 -25.04 5.13 -3.69
C LEU A 332 -26.01 5.54 -4.82
N LYS A 333 -25.61 6.52 -5.63
CA LYS A 333 -26.42 6.95 -6.78
C LYS A 333 -26.53 5.81 -7.78
N GLY A 334 -27.72 5.61 -8.33
CA GLY A 334 -27.93 4.67 -9.44
C GLY A 334 -27.37 5.23 -10.74
N GLY A 335 -26.61 4.39 -11.46
CA GLY A 335 -26.14 4.65 -12.83
C GLY A 335 -25.04 5.70 -12.99
N MET A 336 -24.53 5.80 -14.22
CA MET A 336 -23.62 6.87 -14.65
C MET A 336 -24.43 8.11 -15.07
N ASP A 337 -23.87 9.31 -14.85
CA ASP A 337 -24.43 10.55 -15.40
C ASP A 337 -23.58 11.06 -16.57
N ASP A 338 -24.13 12.00 -17.34
CA ASP A 338 -23.46 12.59 -18.50
C ASP A 338 -22.09 13.17 -18.17
N ARG A 339 -21.93 13.71 -16.95
CA ARG A 339 -20.65 14.27 -16.49
C ARG A 339 -19.60 13.17 -16.32
N LEU A 340 -19.92 12.07 -15.65
CA LEU A 340 -19.01 10.95 -15.47
C LEU A 340 -18.64 10.32 -16.82
N ILE A 341 -19.62 10.19 -17.73
CA ILE A 341 -19.39 9.67 -19.08
C ILE A 341 -18.46 10.59 -19.87
N ALA A 342 -18.68 11.91 -19.83
CA ALA A 342 -17.83 12.89 -20.52
C ALA A 342 -16.38 12.86 -20.00
N LEU A 343 -16.20 12.84 -18.67
CA LEU A 343 -14.86 12.73 -18.06
C LEU A 343 -14.16 11.42 -18.43
N MET A 344 -14.90 10.31 -18.43
CA MET A 344 -14.37 9.01 -18.82
C MET A 344 -13.94 9.00 -20.30
N SER A 345 -14.75 9.57 -21.19
CA SER A 345 -14.40 9.73 -22.62
C SER A 345 -13.11 10.52 -22.79
N GLY A 346 -13.00 11.69 -22.13
CA GLY A 346 -11.81 12.55 -22.23
C GLY A 346 -10.52 11.85 -21.81
N VAL A 347 -10.54 11.19 -20.65
CA VAL A 347 -9.38 10.43 -20.15
C VAL A 347 -9.03 9.26 -21.08
N VAL A 348 -10.04 8.52 -21.55
CA VAL A 348 -9.82 7.36 -22.44
C VAL A 348 -9.27 7.78 -23.81
N GLU A 349 -9.73 8.91 -24.35
CA GLU A 349 -9.24 9.45 -25.62
C GLU A 349 -7.80 9.98 -25.51
N LYS A 350 -7.46 10.64 -24.40
CA LYS A 350 -6.14 11.21 -24.15
C LYS A 350 -5.06 10.15 -23.98
N GLU A 351 -5.33 9.10 -23.21
CA GLU A 351 -4.34 8.08 -22.83
C GLU A 351 -4.32 6.87 -23.79
N ARG A 352 -4.95 6.97 -24.98
CA ARG A 352 -4.98 5.93 -26.04
C ARG A 352 -3.62 5.72 -26.77
N GLY A 353 -2.52 6.18 -26.19
CA GLY A 353 -1.16 6.09 -26.76
C GLY A 353 -0.52 4.70 -26.67
N GLU A 354 0.80 4.63 -26.94
CA GLU A 354 1.58 3.36 -26.94
C GLU A 354 1.88 2.80 -25.54
N SER A 355 1.69 3.60 -24.48
CA SER A 355 1.94 3.18 -23.09
C SER A 355 0.63 2.81 -22.38
N PRO A 356 0.63 1.83 -21.46
CA PRO A 356 -0.56 1.51 -20.69
C PRO A 356 -1.01 2.71 -19.85
N PRO A 357 -2.33 2.92 -19.66
CA PRO A 357 -2.83 4.05 -18.91
C PRO A 357 -2.39 3.99 -17.44
N PRO A 358 -2.39 5.13 -16.72
CA PRO A 358 -2.08 5.15 -15.30
C PRO A 358 -2.99 4.21 -14.49
N LYS A 359 -2.40 3.51 -13.50
CA LYS A 359 -3.13 2.56 -12.63
C LYS A 359 -4.44 3.13 -12.05
N PRO A 360 -4.50 4.36 -11.50
CA PRO A 360 -5.72 4.90 -10.89
C PRO A 360 -6.91 5.03 -11.85
N VAL A 361 -6.65 5.07 -13.17
CA VAL A 361 -7.69 5.24 -14.18
C VAL A 361 -7.98 4.00 -15.02
N LEU A 362 -7.23 2.90 -14.85
CA LEU A 362 -7.41 1.67 -15.65
C LEU A 362 -8.85 1.15 -15.62
N LYS A 363 -9.49 1.15 -14.44
CA LYS A 363 -10.89 0.70 -14.30
C LYS A 363 -11.85 1.52 -15.16
N PHE A 364 -11.54 2.77 -15.50
CA PHE A 364 -12.41 3.55 -16.37
C PHE A 364 -12.28 3.16 -17.85
N PHE A 365 -11.14 2.58 -18.27
CA PHE A 365 -11.01 2.00 -19.61
C PHE A 365 -11.88 0.77 -19.78
N ASP A 366 -11.86 -0.13 -18.79
CA ASP A 366 -12.72 -1.32 -18.79
C ASP A 366 -14.21 -0.92 -18.73
N ALA A 367 -14.55 0.06 -17.90
CA ALA A 367 -15.91 0.61 -17.85
C ALA A 367 -16.33 1.21 -19.20
N TRP A 368 -15.44 1.94 -19.89
CA TRP A 368 -15.73 2.48 -21.21
C TRP A 368 -16.00 1.37 -22.24
N ASN A 369 -15.24 0.28 -22.18
CA ASN A 369 -15.47 -0.89 -23.03
C ASN A 369 -16.85 -1.52 -22.75
N PHE A 370 -17.26 -1.65 -21.49
CA PHE A 370 -18.60 -2.15 -21.15
C PHE A 370 -19.72 -1.22 -21.60
N LEU A 371 -19.52 0.10 -21.55
CA LEU A 371 -20.46 1.06 -22.10
C LEU A 371 -20.62 0.88 -23.62
N ALA A 372 -19.51 0.72 -24.34
CA ALA A 372 -19.54 0.47 -25.79
C ALA A 372 -20.24 -0.86 -26.14
N PHE A 373 -20.09 -1.88 -25.29
CA PHE A 373 -20.81 -3.15 -25.44
C PHE A 373 -22.32 -2.97 -25.31
N GLU A 374 -22.79 -2.26 -24.29
CA GLU A 374 -24.23 -1.98 -24.10
C GLU A 374 -24.83 -1.18 -25.27
N GLN A 375 -24.11 -0.17 -25.78
CA GLN A 375 -24.54 0.59 -26.94
C GLN A 375 -24.76 -0.31 -28.16
N ARG A 376 -23.90 -1.31 -28.33
CA ARG A 376 -24.01 -2.27 -29.44
C ARG A 376 -25.22 -3.20 -29.30
N LEU A 377 -25.66 -3.52 -28.09
CA LEU A 377 -26.86 -4.32 -27.85
C LEU A 377 -28.15 -3.57 -28.22
N GLY A 378 -28.11 -2.24 -28.34
CA GLY A 378 -29.22 -1.42 -28.82
C GLY A 378 -30.38 -1.25 -27.82
N GLU A 379 -30.18 -1.65 -26.56
CA GLU A 379 -31.17 -1.49 -25.49
C GLU A 379 -30.98 -0.17 -24.74
N GLU A 380 -31.52 0.93 -25.29
CA GLU A 380 -31.41 2.27 -24.68
C GLU A 380 -31.89 2.37 -23.22
N LYS A 381 -32.77 1.45 -22.78
CA LYS A 381 -33.35 1.45 -21.43
C LYS A 381 -32.38 1.05 -20.31
N HIS A 382 -31.27 0.38 -20.63
CA HIS A 382 -30.29 -0.09 -19.65
C HIS A 382 -28.89 0.49 -19.89
N LEU A 383 -28.77 1.51 -20.74
CA LEU A 383 -27.49 2.10 -21.08
C LEU A 383 -26.82 2.71 -19.83
N GLY A 384 -25.61 2.26 -19.56
CA GLY A 384 -24.78 2.68 -18.43
C GLY A 384 -24.93 1.84 -17.16
N GLU A 385 -25.77 0.79 -17.14
CA GLU A 385 -25.97 -0.06 -15.97
C GLU A 385 -24.77 -1.00 -15.72
N LEU A 386 -24.31 -1.71 -16.76
CA LEU A 386 -23.16 -2.62 -16.71
C LEU A 386 -21.85 -1.92 -16.35
N PRO A 387 -21.44 -0.81 -17.02
CA PRO A 387 -20.21 -0.10 -16.65
C PRO A 387 -20.29 0.49 -15.24
N TRP A 388 -21.47 0.94 -14.80
CA TRP A 388 -21.65 1.39 -13.42
C TRP A 388 -21.52 0.24 -12.42
N LEU A 389 -22.19 -0.88 -12.69
CA LEU A 389 -22.09 -2.09 -11.87
C LEU A 389 -20.64 -2.57 -11.77
N PHE A 390 -19.89 -2.53 -12.88
CA PHE A 390 -18.47 -2.84 -12.92
C PHE A 390 -17.66 -1.91 -12.03
N LEU A 391 -17.81 -0.59 -12.15
CA LEU A 391 -17.06 0.37 -11.34
C LEU A 391 -17.34 0.22 -9.83
N GLN A 392 -18.53 -0.28 -9.46
CA GLN A 392 -18.90 -0.55 -8.06
C GLN A 392 -18.29 -1.82 -7.47
N THR A 393 -17.74 -2.72 -8.29
CA THR A 393 -17.23 -4.04 -7.83
C THR A 393 -16.13 -3.94 -6.77
N GLY A 394 -15.30 -2.90 -6.78
CA GLY A 394 -14.27 -2.66 -5.77
C GLY A 394 -14.75 -1.94 -4.50
N PHE A 395 -16.06 -1.67 -4.37
CA PHE A 395 -16.62 -0.84 -3.30
C PHE A 395 -17.88 -1.40 -2.64
N VAL A 396 -18.81 -1.94 -3.43
CA VAL A 396 -20.15 -2.33 -2.98
C VAL A 396 -20.24 -3.85 -2.92
N PRO A 397 -20.51 -4.45 -1.74
CA PRO A 397 -20.70 -5.89 -1.61
C PRO A 397 -21.78 -6.43 -2.55
N GLY A 398 -21.53 -7.59 -3.14
CA GLY A 398 -22.41 -8.29 -4.07
C GLY A 398 -22.38 -7.78 -5.51
N CYS A 399 -21.74 -6.64 -5.81
CA CYS A 399 -21.60 -6.18 -7.20
C CYS A 399 -20.70 -7.11 -8.02
N ILE A 400 -19.63 -7.68 -7.42
CA ILE A 400 -18.77 -8.66 -8.09
C ILE A 400 -19.58 -9.88 -8.50
N GLU A 401 -20.42 -10.43 -7.61
CA GLU A 401 -21.23 -11.61 -7.92
C GLU A 401 -22.23 -11.35 -9.06
N LYS A 402 -22.91 -10.18 -9.03
CA LYS A 402 -23.91 -9.80 -10.04
C LYS A 402 -23.28 -9.67 -11.43
N ILE A 403 -22.18 -8.93 -11.54
CA ILE A 403 -21.54 -8.73 -12.84
C ILE A 403 -20.93 -10.03 -13.37
N SER A 404 -20.39 -10.86 -12.47
CA SER A 404 -19.81 -12.15 -12.83
C SER A 404 -20.85 -13.10 -13.37
N ALA A 405 -22.04 -13.15 -12.77
CA ALA A 405 -23.15 -13.97 -13.27
C ALA A 405 -23.56 -13.56 -14.69
N PHE A 406 -23.59 -12.24 -14.96
CA PHE A 406 -23.83 -11.72 -16.30
C PHE A 406 -22.73 -12.18 -17.29
N PHE A 407 -21.45 -11.96 -16.97
CA PHE A 407 -20.34 -12.35 -17.85
C PHE A 407 -20.26 -13.86 -18.09
N ILE A 408 -20.49 -14.70 -17.07
CA ILE A 408 -20.52 -16.16 -17.24
C ILE A 408 -21.65 -16.56 -18.19
N THR A 409 -22.83 -15.96 -18.05
CA THR A 409 -23.98 -16.24 -18.93
C THR A 409 -23.65 -15.89 -20.37
N VAL A 410 -23.08 -14.71 -20.58
CA VAL A 410 -22.68 -14.19 -21.90
C VAL A 410 -21.59 -15.08 -22.54
N LEU A 411 -20.55 -15.44 -21.79
CA LEU A 411 -19.47 -16.33 -22.25
C LEU A 411 -19.97 -17.75 -22.56
N SER A 412 -20.95 -18.25 -21.80
CA SER A 412 -21.54 -19.58 -22.00
C SER A 412 -22.42 -19.66 -23.24
N ALA A 413 -23.01 -18.53 -23.68
CA ALA A 413 -23.95 -18.48 -24.79
C ALA A 413 -23.33 -18.71 -26.19
N ARG A 414 -21.99 -18.85 -26.31
CA ARG A 414 -21.22 -19.10 -27.55
C ARG A 414 -21.44 -18.14 -28.73
N ALA A 415 -22.27 -17.11 -28.59
CA ALA A 415 -22.68 -16.19 -29.66
C ALA A 415 -22.10 -14.76 -29.49
N VAL A 416 -20.99 -14.61 -28.79
CA VAL A 416 -20.35 -13.32 -28.49
C VAL A 416 -19.10 -13.19 -29.32
N ASP A 417 -18.96 -12.07 -30.04
CA ASP A 417 -17.76 -11.80 -30.84
C ASP A 417 -16.48 -11.82 -29.98
N ASP A 418 -15.38 -12.28 -30.59
CA ASP A 418 -14.08 -12.45 -29.92
C ASP A 418 -13.59 -11.22 -29.14
N PRO A 419 -13.70 -9.96 -29.63
CA PRO A 419 -13.25 -8.79 -28.88
C PRO A 419 -13.96 -8.60 -27.53
N TRP A 420 -15.27 -8.89 -27.46
CA TRP A 420 -16.04 -8.77 -26.22
C TRP A 420 -15.78 -9.95 -25.29
N LYS A 421 -15.59 -11.13 -25.87
CA LYS A 421 -15.17 -12.31 -25.14
C LYS A 421 -13.86 -12.05 -24.40
N ASP A 422 -12.87 -11.45 -25.05
CA ASP A 422 -11.58 -11.11 -24.44
C ASP A 422 -11.73 -10.10 -23.29
N ILE A 423 -12.61 -9.09 -23.45
CA ILE A 423 -12.91 -8.13 -22.38
C ILE A 423 -13.54 -8.83 -21.17
N PHE A 424 -14.53 -9.70 -21.37
CA PHE A 424 -15.17 -10.45 -20.28
C PHE A 424 -14.22 -11.46 -19.63
N MET A 425 -13.36 -12.12 -20.41
CA MET A 425 -12.30 -12.97 -19.86
C MET A 425 -11.31 -12.14 -19.04
N GLY A 426 -10.96 -10.95 -19.55
CA GLY A 426 -10.10 -9.96 -18.88
C GLY A 426 -10.63 -9.51 -17.52
N PHE A 427 -11.95 -9.43 -17.33
CA PHE A 427 -12.53 -9.21 -16.01
C PHE A 427 -12.10 -10.29 -15.02
N PHE A 428 -12.29 -11.57 -15.39
CA PHE A 428 -11.98 -12.69 -14.49
C PHE A 428 -10.48 -12.89 -14.30
N SER A 429 -9.68 -12.74 -15.35
CA SER A 429 -8.24 -12.96 -15.27
C SER A 429 -7.50 -11.75 -14.71
N ASN A 430 -7.74 -10.55 -15.25
CA ASN A 430 -6.93 -9.34 -15.02
C ASN A 430 -7.50 -8.51 -13.89
N TYR A 431 -8.78 -8.15 -13.97
CA TYR A 431 -9.37 -7.22 -13.02
C TYR A 431 -9.52 -7.83 -11.62
N MET A 432 -10.00 -9.08 -11.50
CA MET A 432 -10.06 -9.76 -10.20
C MET A 432 -8.67 -9.94 -9.58
N TYR A 433 -7.66 -10.25 -10.39
CA TYR A 433 -6.27 -10.31 -9.92
C TYR A 433 -5.82 -8.97 -9.35
N ALA A 434 -6.06 -7.87 -10.07
CA ALA A 434 -5.74 -6.51 -9.61
C ALA A 434 -6.48 -6.16 -8.31
N LEU A 435 -7.76 -6.47 -8.18
CA LEU A 435 -8.53 -6.24 -6.95
C LEU A 435 -7.97 -7.01 -5.75
N VAL A 436 -7.60 -8.29 -5.94
CA VAL A 436 -6.95 -9.09 -4.89
C VAL A 436 -5.64 -8.44 -4.47
N ASN A 437 -4.83 -8.03 -5.45
CA ASN A 437 -3.52 -7.40 -5.25
C ASN A 437 -3.65 -6.08 -4.48
N GLU A 438 -4.58 -5.21 -4.89
CA GLU A 438 -4.84 -3.91 -4.26
C GLU A 438 -5.41 -4.03 -2.84
N ASN A 439 -6.20 -5.06 -2.55
CA ASN A 439 -6.83 -5.28 -1.24
C ASN A 439 -6.08 -6.29 -0.35
N SER A 440 -4.82 -6.60 -0.66
CA SER A 440 -4.00 -7.58 0.07
C SER A 440 -3.91 -7.35 1.58
N SER A 441 -4.03 -6.09 2.03
CA SER A 441 -3.93 -5.75 3.45
C SER A 441 -5.18 -5.98 4.29
N SER A 442 -6.35 -5.99 3.65
CA SER A 442 -7.65 -6.05 4.34
C SER A 442 -8.42 -7.32 4.03
N PHE A 443 -8.02 -8.07 3.00
CA PHE A 443 -8.81 -9.14 2.39
C PHE A 443 -10.23 -8.69 2.02
N LEU A 444 -10.42 -7.39 1.78
CA LEU A 444 -11.70 -6.83 1.39
C LEU A 444 -12.17 -7.53 0.11
N MET A 445 -13.42 -8.03 0.14
CA MET A 445 -14.08 -8.74 -0.96
C MET A 445 -13.46 -10.09 -1.35
N TYR A 446 -12.47 -10.61 -0.60
CA TYR A 446 -11.83 -11.88 -0.94
C TYR A 446 -12.81 -13.06 -0.94
N ASP A 447 -13.77 -13.09 -0.02
CA ASP A 447 -14.82 -14.11 0.01
C ASP A 447 -15.66 -14.14 -1.28
N GLU A 448 -16.06 -12.97 -1.78
CA GLU A 448 -16.82 -12.84 -3.03
C GLU A 448 -15.97 -13.22 -4.24
N ILE A 449 -14.74 -12.69 -4.33
CA ILE A 449 -13.80 -12.99 -5.42
C ILE A 449 -13.49 -14.48 -5.48
N PHE A 450 -13.28 -15.14 -4.33
CA PHE A 450 -13.02 -16.56 -4.26
C PHE A 450 -14.21 -17.38 -4.80
N LYS A 451 -15.42 -17.11 -4.31
CA LYS A 451 -16.65 -17.79 -4.77
C LYS A 451 -16.88 -17.58 -6.27
N VAL A 452 -16.70 -16.36 -6.75
CA VAL A 452 -16.82 -16.01 -8.17
C VAL A 452 -15.77 -16.73 -9.00
N SER A 453 -14.53 -16.79 -8.55
CA SER A 453 -13.44 -17.47 -9.24
C SER A 453 -13.76 -18.96 -9.42
N LEU A 454 -14.28 -19.62 -8.38
CA LEU A 454 -14.72 -21.02 -8.46
C LEU A 454 -15.88 -21.21 -9.45
N ASN A 455 -16.88 -20.32 -9.42
CA ASN A 455 -18.04 -20.41 -10.31
C ASN A 455 -17.67 -20.16 -11.78
N ALA A 456 -16.73 -19.25 -12.04
CA ALA A 456 -16.27 -18.91 -13.38
C ALA A 456 -15.33 -19.94 -14.00
N ALA A 457 -14.82 -20.91 -13.22
CA ALA A 457 -13.85 -21.92 -13.66
C ALA A 457 -14.34 -22.79 -14.84
N CYS A 458 -15.65 -22.83 -15.09
CA CYS A 458 -16.24 -23.53 -16.25
C CYS A 458 -16.09 -22.77 -17.58
N VAL A 459 -15.81 -21.46 -17.54
CA VAL A 459 -15.71 -20.60 -18.73
C VAL A 459 -14.36 -19.90 -18.86
N VAL A 460 -13.66 -19.63 -17.75
CA VAL A 460 -12.35 -18.96 -17.73
C VAL A 460 -11.47 -19.62 -16.67
N ASP A 461 -10.18 -19.81 -16.97
CA ASP A 461 -9.21 -20.23 -15.96
C ASP A 461 -8.94 -19.08 -14.98
N THR A 462 -9.35 -19.29 -13.72
CA THR A 462 -9.19 -18.35 -12.61
C THR A 462 -8.20 -18.87 -11.56
N SER A 463 -7.49 -19.97 -11.86
CA SER A 463 -6.58 -20.63 -10.91
C SER A 463 -5.49 -19.70 -10.39
N HIS A 464 -4.96 -18.81 -11.24
CA HIS A 464 -3.94 -17.83 -10.85
C HIS A 464 -4.46 -16.79 -9.86
N VAL A 465 -5.75 -16.42 -9.91
CA VAL A 465 -6.36 -15.49 -8.93
C VAL A 465 -6.43 -16.16 -7.57
N ILE A 466 -6.88 -17.42 -7.52
CA ILE A 466 -6.98 -18.18 -6.27
C ILE A 466 -5.58 -18.46 -5.70
N ALA A 467 -4.61 -18.80 -6.55
CA ALA A 467 -3.22 -18.99 -6.15
C ALA A 467 -2.62 -17.70 -5.56
N LEU A 468 -2.90 -16.53 -6.16
CA LEU A 468 -2.50 -15.23 -5.59
C LEU A 468 -3.11 -15.03 -4.20
N MET A 469 -4.41 -15.28 -4.03
CA MET A 469 -5.06 -15.15 -2.72
C MET A 469 -4.42 -16.07 -1.68
N ALA A 470 -4.08 -17.31 -2.05
CA ALA A 470 -3.38 -18.24 -1.17
C ALA A 470 -1.96 -17.75 -0.82
N ALA A 471 -1.23 -17.21 -1.80
CA ALA A 471 0.10 -16.63 -1.61
C ALA A 471 0.09 -15.38 -0.71
N LEU A 472 -1.03 -14.64 -0.69
CA LEU A 472 -1.31 -13.52 0.20
C LEU A 472 -1.94 -13.94 1.53
N GLY A 473 -1.97 -15.24 1.86
CA GLY A 473 -2.35 -15.70 3.19
C GLY A 473 -3.85 -15.96 3.40
N TYR A 474 -4.69 -15.89 2.37
CA TYR A 474 -6.14 -16.08 2.53
C TYR A 474 -6.51 -17.54 2.83
N PRO A 475 -7.11 -17.86 4.00
CA PRO A 475 -7.24 -19.25 4.47
C PRO A 475 -8.03 -20.18 3.54
N LYS A 476 -9.16 -19.73 2.97
CA LYS A 476 -9.99 -20.59 2.11
C LYS A 476 -9.27 -20.93 0.79
N ALA A 477 -8.50 -19.99 0.24
CA ALA A 477 -7.67 -20.27 -0.93
C ALA A 477 -6.51 -21.23 -0.60
N ILE A 478 -5.89 -21.08 0.57
CA ILE A 478 -4.87 -22.01 1.06
C ILE A 478 -5.43 -23.44 1.17
N GLU A 479 -6.61 -23.61 1.79
CA GLU A 479 -7.25 -24.92 1.90
C GLU A 479 -7.59 -25.53 0.54
N TYR A 480 -8.09 -24.69 -0.38
CA TYR A 480 -8.41 -25.11 -1.73
C TYR A 480 -7.19 -25.56 -2.53
N GLU A 481 -6.09 -24.81 -2.49
CA GLU A 481 -4.85 -25.22 -3.17
C GLU A 481 -4.28 -26.51 -2.57
N LYS A 482 -4.32 -26.68 -1.24
CA LYS A 482 -3.97 -27.97 -0.58
C LYS A 482 -4.80 -29.14 -1.09
N SER A 483 -6.10 -28.93 -1.28
CA SER A 483 -7.02 -29.99 -1.74
C SER A 483 -6.72 -30.49 -3.16
N LYS A 484 -6.04 -29.68 -3.98
CA LYS A 484 -5.59 -30.06 -5.33
C LYS A 484 -4.34 -30.94 -5.35
N GLY A 485 -3.80 -31.28 -4.17
CA GLY A 485 -2.50 -31.96 -4.06
C GLY A 485 -1.30 -31.02 -4.24
N VAL A 486 -1.54 -29.70 -4.25
CA VAL A 486 -0.47 -28.71 -4.11
C VAL A 486 -0.13 -28.69 -2.62
N GLN A 487 0.95 -29.37 -2.20
CA GLN A 487 1.50 -29.13 -0.86
C GLN A 487 1.77 -27.63 -0.78
N LEU A 488 1.21 -26.90 0.20
CA LEU A 488 1.44 -25.46 0.43
C LEU A 488 2.50 -25.23 1.49
#